data_AF-A0A948VQB9-F1
#
_entry.id   AF-A0A948VQB9-F1
#
_cell.length_a   1.000
_cell.length_b   1.000
_cell.length_c   1.000
_cell.angle_alpha   90.00
_cell.angle_beta   90.00
_cell.angle_gamma   90.00
#
_symmetry.space_group_name_H-M   'P 1'
#
loop_
_entity.id
_entity.type
_entity.pdbx_description
1 polymer ?
#
loop_
_entity_poly.entity_id
_entity_poly.type
_entity_poly.pdbx_seq_one_letter_code
_entity_poly.pdbx_strand_id
1 'polypeptide(L)'
;MKKSHGINTKAIAEQLKQMLDANPDRFKNVKLFYDHGDSSKQEVCQPTTYMGRRYGADATLSAVDIVVTKGSDVITAVEIEESTIRPKTIIGEIFGIVLARNMRILDKFYSIKNATIIIAIKGTGKGKQSSKYVRLERHLNNFFKLNPLESVKRVRIITSLAEDLVRRVERLIRLEVGKQSRE
;
A
#
# COMPACT_ATOMS: atom_id res chain seq x y z
N MET A 1 1.63 -25.71 12.82
CA MET A 1 1.00 -24.39 13.10
C MET A 1 0.64 -23.73 11.78
N LYS A 2 -0.65 -23.50 11.50
CA LYS A 2 -1.07 -22.72 10.33
C LYS A 2 -0.54 -21.29 10.52
N LYS A 3 0.36 -20.84 9.65
CA LYS A 3 0.81 -19.45 9.63
C LYS A 3 -0.40 -18.57 9.37
N SER A 4 -0.70 -17.67 10.29
CA SER A 4 -1.83 -16.75 10.19
C SER A 4 -1.49 -15.61 9.23
N HIS A 5 -1.34 -15.91 7.94
CA HIS A 5 -1.14 -14.87 6.93
C HIS A 5 -2.39 -13.98 6.84
N GLY A 6 -2.20 -12.67 6.80
CA GLY A 6 -3.26 -11.68 6.54
C GLY A 6 -4.02 -11.16 7.74
N ILE A 7 -3.62 -11.47 8.99
CA ILE A 7 -4.28 -10.90 10.18
C ILE A 7 -4.12 -9.39 10.21
N ASN A 8 -2.90 -8.89 10.01
CA ASN A 8 -2.63 -7.45 10.08
C ASN A 8 -3.25 -6.72 8.89
N THR A 9 -3.22 -7.33 7.70
CA THR A 9 -3.88 -6.83 6.49
C THR A 9 -5.37 -6.63 6.72
N LYS A 10 -6.07 -7.67 7.20
CA LYS A 10 -7.48 -7.59 7.54
C LYS A 10 -7.77 -6.49 8.57
N ALA A 11 -7.03 -6.45 9.67
CA ALA A 11 -7.26 -5.49 10.75
C ALA A 11 -7.08 -4.03 10.30
N ILE A 12 -6.04 -3.75 9.50
CA ILE A 12 -5.79 -2.42 8.91
C ILE A 12 -6.95 -2.06 7.97
N ALA A 13 -7.30 -2.97 7.06
CA ALA A 13 -8.34 -2.73 6.09
C ALA A 13 -9.72 -2.47 6.73
N GLU A 14 -10.11 -3.26 7.74
CA GLU A 14 -11.40 -3.10 8.41
C GLU A 14 -11.50 -1.76 9.16
N GLN A 15 -10.43 -1.32 9.85
CA GLN A 15 -10.42 -0.02 10.52
C GLN A 15 -10.47 1.14 9.53
N LEU A 16 -9.76 1.04 8.41
CA LEU A 16 -9.83 2.03 7.34
C LEU A 16 -11.23 2.12 6.75
N LYS A 17 -11.87 0.99 6.50
CA LYS A 17 -13.23 0.94 5.96
C LYS A 17 -14.21 1.65 6.89
N GLN A 18 -14.18 1.32 8.19
CA GLN A 18 -15.02 1.99 9.20
C GLN A 18 -14.83 3.50 9.20
N MET A 19 -13.59 3.98 9.05
CA MET A 19 -13.29 5.41 9.03
C MET A 19 -13.81 6.12 7.77
N LEU A 20 -13.64 5.50 6.59
CA LEU A 20 -14.17 6.00 5.33
C LEU A 20 -15.70 6.10 5.38
N ASP A 21 -16.34 5.07 5.92
CA ASP A 21 -17.80 4.99 6.05
C ASP A 21 -18.35 6.00 7.07
N ALA A 22 -17.59 6.33 8.11
CA ALA A 22 -17.99 7.29 9.13
C ALA A 22 -17.99 8.75 8.65
N ASN A 23 -17.34 9.06 7.51
CA ASN A 23 -17.25 10.43 6.98
C ASN A 23 -17.44 10.45 5.45
N PRO A 24 -18.62 10.06 4.94
CA PRO A 24 -18.83 9.80 3.51
C PRO A 24 -18.62 11.06 2.65
N ASP A 25 -18.98 12.24 3.14
CA ASP A 25 -18.80 13.50 2.39
C ASP A 25 -17.33 13.85 2.22
N ARG A 26 -16.53 13.64 3.26
CA ARG A 26 -15.08 13.92 3.25
C ARG A 26 -14.32 12.95 2.33
N PHE A 27 -14.81 11.72 2.24
CA PHE A 27 -14.19 10.63 1.50
C PHE A 27 -14.95 10.26 0.24
N LYS A 28 -15.67 11.23 -0.33
CA LYS A 28 -16.38 11.06 -1.60
C LYS A 28 -15.42 10.52 -2.67
N ASN A 29 -15.87 9.47 -3.36
CA ASN A 29 -15.13 8.74 -4.40
C ASN A 29 -13.84 8.03 -3.92
N VAL A 30 -13.61 7.93 -2.61
CA VAL A 30 -12.51 7.12 -2.07
C VAL A 30 -12.99 5.67 -1.91
N LYS A 31 -12.20 4.71 -2.37
CA LYS A 31 -12.46 3.28 -2.20
C LYS A 31 -11.24 2.59 -1.61
N LEU A 32 -11.49 1.51 -0.90
CA LEU A 32 -10.49 0.64 -0.29
C LEU A 32 -10.66 -0.76 -0.91
N PHE A 33 -9.54 -1.40 -1.23
CA PHE A 33 -9.47 -2.78 -1.71
C PHE A 33 -8.35 -3.52 -0.99
N TYR A 34 -8.54 -4.81 -0.67
CA TYR A 34 -7.53 -5.59 0.07
C TYR A 34 -7.68 -7.11 -0.12
N ASP A 35 -6.57 -7.83 -0.06
CA ASP A 35 -6.47 -9.25 -0.47
C ASP A 35 -6.91 -10.27 0.61
N HIS A 36 -6.97 -9.85 1.86
CA HIS A 36 -7.24 -10.70 3.01
C HIS A 36 -8.45 -10.23 3.81
N GLY A 37 -9.56 -10.96 3.72
CA GLY A 37 -10.81 -10.60 4.39
C GLY A 37 -11.95 -11.58 4.15
N ASP A 38 -13.16 -11.12 4.45
CA ASP A 38 -14.39 -11.83 4.11
C ASP A 38 -14.66 -11.67 2.60
N SER A 39 -14.52 -12.75 1.84
CA SER A 39 -14.68 -12.74 0.38
C SER A 39 -16.11 -12.42 -0.09
N SER A 40 -17.09 -12.35 0.81
CA SER A 40 -18.43 -11.86 0.48
C SER A 40 -18.49 -10.33 0.35
N LYS A 41 -17.50 -9.61 0.90
CA LYS A 41 -17.41 -8.15 0.81
C LYS A 41 -16.83 -7.73 -0.53
N GLN A 42 -17.44 -6.72 -1.15
CA GLN A 42 -17.05 -6.25 -2.49
C GLN A 42 -15.64 -5.66 -2.55
N GLU A 43 -15.12 -5.16 -1.44
CA GLU A 43 -13.77 -4.61 -1.32
C GLU A 43 -12.67 -5.68 -1.19
N VAL A 44 -13.02 -6.94 -0.91
CA VAL A 44 -12.05 -8.03 -0.74
C VAL A 44 -11.72 -8.63 -2.10
N CYS A 45 -10.52 -8.34 -2.59
CA CYS A 45 -10.00 -8.82 -3.88
C CYS A 45 -8.47 -8.68 -3.91
N GLN A 46 -7.79 -9.18 -4.93
CA GLN A 46 -6.34 -9.02 -5.09
C GLN A 46 -6.00 -7.89 -6.07
N PRO A 47 -5.73 -6.66 -5.61
CA PRO A 47 -5.20 -5.60 -6.46
C PRO A 47 -3.90 -6.06 -7.12
N THR A 48 -3.81 -5.94 -8.44
CA THR A 48 -2.67 -6.47 -9.20
C THR A 48 -2.08 -5.38 -10.09
N THR A 49 -0.81 -5.06 -9.88
CA THR A 49 -0.05 -4.13 -10.72
C THR A 49 0.37 -4.83 -12.02
N TYR A 50 0.44 -4.06 -13.11
CA TYR A 50 0.91 -4.59 -14.39
C TYR A 50 1.59 -3.52 -15.26
N MET A 51 2.50 -3.97 -16.13
CA MET A 51 3.19 -3.15 -17.11
C MET A 51 2.50 -3.21 -18.48
N GLY A 52 2.80 -2.24 -19.34
CA GLY A 52 2.28 -2.21 -20.71
C GLY A 52 0.81 -1.77 -20.83
N ARG A 53 0.23 -1.99 -22.01
CA ARG A 53 -1.11 -1.49 -22.37
C ARG A 53 -2.23 -2.48 -22.05
N ARG A 54 -1.93 -3.78 -22.03
CA ARG A 54 -2.90 -4.86 -21.84
C ARG A 54 -2.57 -5.63 -20.59
N TYR A 55 -3.59 -5.99 -19.83
CA TYR A 55 -3.44 -6.91 -18.72
C TYR A 55 -3.33 -8.34 -19.25
N GLY A 56 -2.36 -9.08 -18.72
CA GLY A 56 -2.04 -10.46 -19.09
C GLY A 56 -0.99 -11.01 -18.14
N ALA A 57 -0.82 -12.34 -18.13
CA ALA A 57 0.14 -12.99 -17.24
C ALA A 57 1.59 -12.55 -17.49
N ASP A 58 1.91 -12.17 -18.73
CA ASP A 58 3.20 -11.62 -19.16
C ASP A 58 3.43 -10.17 -18.70
N ALA A 59 2.37 -9.47 -18.33
CA ALA A 59 2.37 -8.08 -17.93
C ALA A 59 2.28 -7.87 -16.40
N THR A 60 1.78 -8.85 -15.65
CA THR A 60 1.61 -8.77 -14.20
C THR A 60 2.94 -8.60 -13.47
N LEU A 61 3.00 -7.66 -12.52
CA LEU A 61 4.21 -7.38 -11.73
C LEU A 61 4.08 -7.84 -10.28
N SER A 62 3.05 -7.39 -9.56
CA SER A 62 2.84 -7.74 -8.15
C SER A 62 1.36 -7.73 -7.75
N ALA A 63 1.02 -8.57 -6.77
CA ALA A 63 -0.19 -8.40 -5.97
C ALA A 63 0.12 -7.41 -4.83
N VAL A 64 -0.85 -6.59 -4.44
CA VAL A 64 -0.70 -5.60 -3.37
C VAL A 64 -1.72 -5.86 -2.26
N ASP A 65 -1.27 -5.89 -1.01
CA ASP A 65 -2.12 -6.25 0.13
C ASP A 65 -3.30 -5.29 0.33
N ILE A 66 -3.04 -3.98 0.29
CA ILE A 66 -4.07 -2.94 0.46
C ILE A 66 -3.88 -1.80 -0.54
N VAL A 67 -4.98 -1.41 -1.17
CA VAL A 67 -5.02 -0.29 -2.11
C VAL A 67 -6.13 0.67 -1.76
N VAL A 68 -5.79 1.96 -1.76
CA VAL A 68 -6.76 3.06 -1.63
C VAL A 68 -6.80 3.82 -2.95
N THR A 69 -8.01 4.01 -3.47
CA THR A 69 -8.24 4.75 -4.72
C THR A 69 -9.06 5.99 -4.47
N LYS A 70 -8.93 7.01 -5.33
CA LYS A 70 -9.85 8.15 -5.44
C LYS A 70 -10.30 8.22 -6.90
N GLY A 71 -11.58 7.97 -7.16
CA GLY A 71 -12.08 7.79 -8.53
C GLY A 71 -11.40 6.59 -9.21
N SER A 72 -10.73 6.83 -10.33
CA SER A 72 -9.98 5.84 -11.12
C SER A 72 -8.49 5.79 -10.79
N ASP A 73 -8.01 6.51 -9.77
CA ASP A 73 -6.59 6.65 -9.48
C ASP A 73 -6.22 5.98 -8.16
N VAL A 74 -5.11 5.25 -8.14
CA VAL A 74 -4.49 4.70 -6.94
C VAL A 74 -3.74 5.81 -6.22
N ILE A 75 -4.14 6.10 -4.99
CA ILE A 75 -3.51 7.15 -4.16
C ILE A 75 -2.55 6.57 -3.12
N THR A 76 -2.83 5.35 -2.63
CA THR A 76 -1.97 4.64 -1.69
C THR A 76 -1.94 3.15 -2.02
N ALA A 77 -0.74 2.57 -2.02
CA ALA A 77 -0.51 1.14 -2.09
C ALA A 77 0.30 0.72 -0.86
N VAL A 78 -0.10 -0.37 -0.21
CA VAL A 78 0.48 -0.82 1.06
C VAL A 78 0.78 -2.30 0.98
N GLU A 79 2.01 -2.67 1.35
CA GLU A 79 2.43 -4.04 1.62
C GLU A 79 2.66 -4.23 3.12
N ILE A 80 2.22 -5.36 3.65
CA ILE A 80 2.23 -5.70 5.07
C ILE A 80 3.05 -6.97 5.29
N GLU A 81 4.23 -6.76 5.83
CA GLU A 81 5.17 -7.82 6.17
C GLU A 81 4.99 -8.24 7.62
N GLU A 82 4.34 -9.38 7.84
CA GLU A 82 4.10 -9.91 9.19
C GLU A 82 5.35 -10.54 9.82
N SER A 83 6.48 -10.51 9.12
CA SER A 83 7.74 -11.03 9.60
C SER A 83 8.91 -10.14 9.21
N THR A 84 10.08 -10.46 9.77
CA THR A 84 11.30 -9.74 9.44
C THR A 84 11.71 -10.02 7.99
N ILE A 85 11.77 -8.96 7.18
CA ILE A 85 12.09 -9.05 5.76
C ILE A 85 13.48 -8.49 5.42
N ARG A 86 14.04 -8.87 4.27
CA ARG A 86 15.33 -8.32 3.82
C ARG A 86 15.10 -7.07 2.98
N PRO A 87 16.00 -6.06 3.04
CA PRO A 87 15.94 -4.87 2.18
C PRO A 87 15.76 -5.15 0.69
N LYS A 88 16.37 -6.24 0.18
CA LYS A 88 16.21 -6.64 -1.22
C LYS A 88 14.75 -6.93 -1.58
N THR A 89 14.01 -7.60 -0.70
CA THR A 89 12.60 -7.89 -0.94
C THR A 89 11.77 -6.62 -0.87
N ILE A 90 12.02 -5.74 0.12
CA ILE A 90 11.36 -4.41 0.21
C ILE A 90 11.53 -3.62 -1.10
N ILE A 91 12.74 -3.62 -1.67
CA ILE A 91 12.99 -2.95 -2.95
C ILE A 91 12.16 -3.61 -4.06
N GLY A 92 12.10 -4.95 -4.10
CA GLY A 92 11.27 -5.69 -5.04
C GLY A 92 9.80 -5.27 -4.98
N GLU A 93 9.20 -5.26 -3.79
CA GLU A 93 7.81 -4.84 -3.58
C GLU A 93 7.56 -3.41 -4.09
N ILE A 94 8.44 -2.48 -3.70
CA ILE A 94 8.32 -1.08 -4.14
C ILE A 94 8.40 -0.97 -5.65
N PHE A 95 9.37 -1.64 -6.29
CA PHE A 95 9.53 -1.55 -7.73
C PHE A 95 8.44 -2.31 -8.51
N GLY A 96 7.82 -3.33 -7.92
CA GLY A 96 6.60 -3.95 -8.47
C GLY A 96 5.48 -2.94 -8.67
N ILE A 97 5.33 -1.98 -7.75
CA ILE A 97 4.35 -0.90 -7.85
C ILE A 97 4.87 0.26 -8.72
N VAL A 98 6.11 0.70 -8.50
CA VAL A 98 6.67 1.89 -9.19
C VAL A 98 6.75 1.69 -10.70
N LEU A 99 7.08 0.49 -11.18
CA LEU A 99 7.21 0.21 -12.61
C LEU A 99 5.85 0.07 -13.31
N ALA A 100 4.77 -0.10 -12.54
CA ALA A 100 3.43 -0.19 -13.07
C ALA A 100 2.84 1.20 -13.33
N ARG A 101 2.14 1.35 -14.45
CA ARG A 101 1.30 2.53 -14.73
C ARG A 101 -0.16 2.30 -14.36
N ASN A 102 -0.55 1.04 -14.25
CA ASN A 102 -1.92 0.63 -14.06
C ASN A 102 -2.00 -0.50 -13.03
N MET A 103 -3.18 -0.59 -12.43
CA MET A 103 -3.57 -1.66 -11.54
C MET A 103 -4.93 -2.21 -11.98
N ARG A 104 -5.08 -3.54 -11.94
CA ARG A 104 -6.37 -4.21 -12.13
C ARG A 104 -6.96 -4.51 -10.76
N ILE A 105 -8.21 -4.11 -10.56
CA ILE A 105 -8.99 -4.35 -9.34
C ILE A 105 -10.41 -4.69 -9.77
N LEU A 106 -10.93 -5.87 -9.43
CA LEU A 106 -12.27 -6.34 -9.81
C LEU A 106 -12.60 -6.10 -11.30
N ASP A 107 -11.68 -6.50 -12.18
CA ASP A 107 -11.77 -6.33 -13.63
C ASP A 107 -11.83 -4.89 -14.16
N LYS A 108 -11.59 -3.91 -13.29
CA LYS A 108 -11.47 -2.50 -13.65
C LYS A 108 -10.04 -2.05 -13.62
N PHE A 109 -9.77 -1.03 -14.43
CA PHE A 109 -8.45 -0.42 -14.55
C PHE A 109 -8.37 0.84 -13.69
N TYR A 110 -7.28 0.94 -12.95
CA TYR A 110 -6.95 2.10 -12.14
C TYR A 110 -5.58 2.61 -12.54
N SER A 111 -5.44 3.93 -12.66
CA SER A 111 -4.16 4.56 -12.96
C SER A 111 -3.32 4.67 -11.70
N ILE A 112 -2.01 4.44 -11.79
CA ILE A 112 -1.08 4.69 -10.69
C ILE A 112 -0.34 5.97 -11.03
N LYS A 113 -0.74 7.07 -10.38
CA LYS A 113 -0.13 8.38 -10.58
C LYS A 113 0.07 9.06 -9.24
N ASN A 114 1.31 9.43 -8.93
CA ASN A 114 1.71 10.09 -7.69
C ASN A 114 1.24 9.35 -6.43
N ALA A 115 1.26 8.02 -6.45
CA ALA A 115 0.84 7.21 -5.33
C ALA A 115 1.87 7.25 -4.18
N THR A 116 1.39 7.18 -2.94
CA THR A 116 2.25 6.87 -1.80
C THR A 116 2.35 5.36 -1.64
N ILE A 117 3.57 4.84 -1.57
CA ILE A 117 3.84 3.43 -1.30
C ILE A 117 4.24 3.28 0.16
N ILE A 118 3.60 2.34 0.87
CA ILE A 118 3.88 2.06 2.28
C ILE A 118 4.31 0.60 2.42
N ILE A 119 5.45 0.36 3.03
CA ILE A 119 5.90 -0.98 3.43
C ILE A 119 5.83 -1.05 4.95
N ALA A 120 4.89 -1.84 5.46
CA ALA A 120 4.60 -1.96 6.88
C ALA A 120 5.14 -3.29 7.41
N ILE A 121 6.18 -3.24 8.25
CA ILE A 121 6.92 -4.42 8.70
C ILE A 121 6.71 -4.63 10.20
N LYS A 122 6.23 -5.82 10.58
CA LYS A 122 6.14 -6.24 11.98
C LYS A 122 7.54 -6.49 12.55
N GLY A 123 7.87 -5.77 13.62
CA GLY A 123 9.15 -5.89 14.31
C GLY A 123 9.22 -5.01 15.54
N THR A 124 10.37 -4.91 16.21
CA THR A 124 10.49 -4.10 17.44
C THR A 124 10.50 -2.59 17.19
N GLY A 125 10.59 -2.17 15.92
CA GLY A 125 10.78 -0.76 15.55
C GLY A 125 12.12 -0.17 16.02
N LYS A 126 13.01 -0.96 16.62
CA LYS A 126 14.27 -0.54 17.22
C LYS A 126 15.45 -1.39 16.73
N GLY A 127 16.66 -0.95 17.04
CA GLY A 127 17.90 -1.68 16.73
C GLY A 127 18.38 -1.53 15.29
N LYS A 128 19.49 -2.23 14.98
CA LYS A 128 20.24 -2.10 13.71
C LYS A 128 19.36 -2.29 12.47
N GLN A 129 18.39 -3.20 12.55
CA GLN A 129 17.49 -3.48 11.43
C GLN A 129 16.51 -2.34 11.15
N SER A 130 15.86 -1.80 12.19
CA SER A 130 15.00 -0.61 12.05
C SER A 130 15.80 0.56 11.45
N SER A 131 17.03 0.79 11.95
CA SER A 131 17.91 1.82 11.38
C SER A 131 18.24 1.58 9.90
N LYS A 132 18.36 0.32 9.47
CA LYS A 132 18.60 -0.06 8.07
C LYS A 132 17.41 0.33 7.19
N TYR A 133 16.17 0.11 7.64
CA TYR A 133 14.97 0.50 6.90
C TYR A 133 14.80 2.02 6.83
N VAL A 134 15.09 2.74 7.90
CA VAL A 134 15.07 4.21 7.88
C VAL A 134 16.08 4.77 6.89
N ARG A 135 17.29 4.20 6.84
CA ARG A 135 18.28 4.57 5.81
C ARG A 135 17.78 4.24 4.42
N LEU A 136 17.20 3.06 4.21
CA LEU A 136 16.62 2.66 2.92
C LEU A 136 15.50 3.61 2.46
N GLU A 137 14.55 3.94 3.33
CA GLU A 137 13.47 4.90 3.03
C GLU A 137 14.05 6.24 2.56
N ARG A 138 15.07 6.75 3.25
CA ARG A 138 15.73 8.01 2.88
C ARG A 138 16.41 7.91 1.51
N HIS A 139 17.14 6.83 1.25
CA HIS A 139 17.79 6.62 -0.04
C HIS A 139 16.78 6.52 -1.18
N LEU A 140 15.69 5.78 -1.00
CA LEU A 140 14.63 5.64 -2.00
C LEU A 140 13.92 6.96 -2.27
N ASN A 141 13.55 7.71 -1.23
CA ASN A 141 12.92 9.02 -1.42
C ASN A 141 13.86 10.03 -2.09
N ASN A 142 15.16 10.01 -1.77
CA ASN A 142 16.14 10.83 -2.49
C ASN A 142 16.27 10.39 -3.96
N PHE A 143 16.28 9.09 -4.23
CA PHE A 143 16.31 8.56 -5.59
C PHE A 143 15.09 9.02 -6.41
N PHE A 144 13.87 8.89 -5.88
CA PHE A 144 12.66 9.33 -6.58
C PHE A 144 12.52 10.86 -6.68
N LYS A 145 13.13 11.61 -5.76
CA LYS A 145 13.24 13.07 -5.88
C LYS A 145 14.15 13.48 -7.04
N LEU A 146 15.27 12.78 -7.22
CA LEU A 146 16.21 13.03 -8.32
C LEU A 146 15.76 12.43 -9.65
N ASN A 147 14.92 11.39 -9.61
CA ASN A 147 14.37 10.70 -10.76
C ASN A 147 12.84 10.66 -10.62
N PRO A 148 12.13 11.77 -10.89
CA PRO A 148 10.68 11.81 -10.75
C PRO A 148 10.04 10.77 -11.68
N LEU A 149 9.20 9.93 -11.10
CA LEU A 149 8.39 8.95 -11.83
C LEU A 149 6.93 9.29 -11.63
N GLU A 150 6.15 9.24 -12.71
CA GLU A 150 4.72 9.58 -12.68
C GLU A 150 3.94 8.75 -11.66
N SER A 151 4.36 7.50 -11.40
CA SER A 151 3.66 6.55 -10.54
C SER A 151 3.82 6.81 -9.05
N VAL A 152 4.93 7.41 -8.58
CA VAL A 152 5.27 7.46 -7.15
C VAL A 152 5.53 8.87 -6.66
N LYS A 153 4.84 9.24 -5.59
CA LYS A 153 5.05 10.48 -4.85
C LYS A 153 6.10 10.33 -3.75
N ARG A 154 6.00 9.24 -2.98
CA ARG A 154 6.90 8.93 -1.87
C ARG A 154 6.79 7.48 -1.43
N VAL A 155 7.84 7.00 -0.79
CA VAL A 155 7.89 5.71 -0.09
C VAL A 155 7.94 5.94 1.41
N ARG A 156 7.20 5.16 2.18
CA ARG A 156 7.32 5.06 3.64
C ARG A 156 7.59 3.62 4.04
N ILE A 157 8.58 3.39 4.91
CA ILE A 157 8.88 2.09 5.48
C ILE A 157 8.67 2.18 6.98
N ILE A 158 7.65 1.50 7.48
CA ILE A 158 7.29 1.50 8.90
C ILE A 158 7.73 0.20 9.52
N THR A 159 8.42 0.27 10.65
CA THR A 159 8.61 -0.89 11.53
C THR A 159 8.01 -0.63 12.90
N SER A 160 7.15 -1.54 13.35
CA SER A 160 6.54 -1.47 14.67
C SER A 160 6.05 -2.83 15.16
N LEU A 161 5.76 -2.92 16.47
CA LEU A 161 5.04 -4.06 17.02
C LEU A 161 3.67 -4.18 16.35
N ALA A 162 3.11 -5.39 16.29
CA ALA A 162 1.89 -5.66 15.52
C ALA A 162 0.74 -4.71 15.87
N GLU A 163 0.49 -4.51 17.17
CA GLU A 163 -0.56 -3.62 17.69
C GLU A 163 -0.40 -2.16 17.24
N ASP A 164 0.84 -1.69 17.14
CA ASP A 164 1.16 -0.33 16.73
C ASP A 164 1.25 -0.19 15.20
N LEU A 165 1.58 -1.27 14.50
CA LEU A 165 1.73 -1.26 13.05
C LEU A 165 0.40 -0.89 12.38
N VAL A 166 -0.70 -1.50 12.85
CA VAL A 166 -2.05 -1.23 12.38
C VAL A 166 -2.37 0.27 12.48
N ARG A 167 -2.24 0.83 13.69
CA ARG A 167 -2.50 2.25 13.99
C ARG A 167 -1.63 3.20 13.18
N ARG A 168 -0.35 2.85 12.95
CA ARG A 168 0.58 3.69 12.20
C ARG A 168 0.27 3.71 10.71
N VAL A 169 -0.02 2.55 10.12
CA VAL A 169 -0.44 2.44 8.73
C VAL A 169 -1.75 3.18 8.51
N GLU A 170 -2.75 2.93 9.36
CA GLU A 170 -4.03 3.63 9.37
C GLU A 170 -3.84 5.15 9.40
N ARG A 171 -3.03 5.66 10.34
CA ARG A 171 -2.74 7.10 10.45
C ARG A 171 -2.09 7.67 9.18
N LEU A 172 -1.18 6.95 8.54
CA LEU A 172 -0.53 7.44 7.31
C LEU A 172 -1.51 7.49 6.15
N ILE A 173 -2.30 6.43 5.97
CA ILE A 173 -3.34 6.39 4.95
C ILE A 173 -4.32 7.54 5.19
N ARG A 174 -4.78 7.74 6.43
CA ARG A 174 -5.66 8.87 6.80
C ARG A 174 -5.07 10.22 6.43
N LEU A 175 -3.76 10.41 6.61
CA LEU A 175 -3.07 11.65 6.24
C LEU A 175 -2.97 11.83 4.72
N GLU A 176 -2.85 10.77 3.94
CA GLU A 176 -2.85 10.86 2.48
C GLU A 176 -4.24 11.19 1.94
N VAL A 177 -5.26 10.46 2.40
CA VAL A 177 -6.64 10.69 1.98
C VAL A 177 -7.08 12.11 2.39
N GLY A 178 -6.78 12.54 3.61
CA GLY A 178 -7.17 13.85 4.12
C GLY A 178 -6.48 15.06 3.47
N LYS A 179 -5.30 14.89 2.86
CA LYS A 179 -4.63 15.96 2.09
C LYS A 179 -5.34 16.23 0.77
N GLN A 180 -5.92 15.20 0.18
CA GLN A 180 -6.62 15.24 -1.10
C GLN A 180 -8.07 15.73 -0.98
N SER A 181 -8.62 15.91 0.23
CA SER A 181 -9.96 16.48 0.47
C SER A 181 -9.95 18.01 0.60
N ARG A 182 -8.77 18.66 0.50
CA ARG A 182 -8.57 20.11 0.66
C ARG A 182 -8.23 20.84 -0.64
N GLU A 183 -8.19 20.10 -1.74
CA GLU A 183 -8.13 20.59 -3.12
C GLU A 183 -9.52 20.47 -3.74
#